data_AF-A0A6I3SBT9-F1
#
_entry.id   AF-A0A6I3SBT9-F1
#
_cell.length_a   1.000
_cell.length_b   1.000
_cell.length_c   1.000
_cell.angle_alpha   90.00
_cell.angle_beta   90.00
_cell.angle_gamma   90.00
#
_symmetry.space_group_name_H-M   'P 1'
#
loop_
_entity.id
_entity.type
_entity.pdbx_description
1 polymer ?
#
loop_
_entity_poly.entity_id
_entity_poly.type
_entity_poly.pdbx_seq_one_letter_code
_entity_poly.pdbx_strand_id
1 'polypeptide(L)'
;MELPVRFEQLLPYSTNTNKGKLAAGTEESNTSGQSFSAMLKDAVQGVNTAQNEADKMAAEFAAGRSTDVHTVMLATEKANIAMQFTIQVRNQAMEAYREIMRMQV
;
A
#
# COMPACT_ATOMS: atom_id res chain seq x y z
N MET A 1 -30.64 54.49 24.43
CA MET A 1 -31.49 53.68 23.55
C MET A 1 -30.60 53.10 22.48
N GLU A 2 -30.32 51.82 22.60
CA GLU A 2 -29.34 51.07 21.82
C GLU A 2 -29.85 50.83 20.39
N LEU A 3 -29.00 51.05 19.39
CA LEU A 3 -29.24 50.57 18.03
C LEU A 3 -28.39 49.30 17.82
N PRO A 4 -29.01 48.11 17.77
CA PRO A 4 -28.28 46.86 17.63
C PRO A 4 -27.72 46.66 16.22
N VAL A 5 -26.48 46.22 16.16
CA VAL A 5 -25.74 45.78 14.97
C VAL A 5 -26.56 44.72 14.23
N ARG A 6 -26.97 45.03 13.00
CA ARG A 6 -27.65 44.09 12.10
C ARG A 6 -26.65 43.03 11.64
N PHE A 7 -26.77 41.83 12.20
CA PHE A 7 -26.05 40.63 11.78
C PHE A 7 -26.72 40.08 10.52
N GLU A 8 -26.27 40.51 9.35
CA GLU A 8 -26.69 39.95 8.08
C GLU A 8 -26.17 38.50 7.95
N GLN A 9 -27.11 37.55 7.89
CA GLN A 9 -27.08 36.41 6.99
C GLN A 9 -25.86 35.45 7.07
N LEU A 10 -25.79 34.64 8.13
CA LEU A 10 -25.11 33.34 8.03
C LEU A 10 -26.07 32.33 7.40
N LEU A 11 -25.83 31.94 6.14
CA LEU A 11 -26.54 30.84 5.52
C LEU A 11 -26.36 29.57 6.37
N PRO A 12 -27.43 28.82 6.71
CA PRO A 12 -27.28 27.56 7.40
C PRO A 12 -26.58 26.58 6.46
N TYR A 13 -25.36 26.14 6.82
CA TYR A 13 -24.75 24.99 6.18
C TYR A 13 -25.69 23.80 6.40
N SER A 14 -26.25 23.29 5.31
CA SER A 14 -27.01 22.05 5.29
C SER A 14 -26.07 20.92 5.67
N THR A 15 -26.08 20.50 6.93
CA THR A 15 -25.62 19.17 7.29
C THR A 15 -26.68 18.19 6.80
N ASN A 16 -26.43 17.64 5.62
CA ASN A 16 -27.23 16.54 5.08
C ASN A 16 -27.30 15.43 6.13
N THR A 17 -28.45 15.37 6.78
CA THR A 17 -28.77 14.40 7.81
C THR A 17 -29.29 13.16 7.10
N ASN A 18 -28.40 12.26 6.70
CA ASN A 18 -28.81 10.89 6.41
C ASN A 18 -29.14 10.19 7.74
N LYS A 19 -30.37 10.43 8.22
CA LYS A 19 -31.06 9.59 9.19
C LYS A 19 -31.39 8.27 8.50
N GLY A 20 -30.47 7.33 8.56
CA GLY A 20 -30.65 5.98 8.07
C GLY A 20 -29.88 4.99 8.93
N LYS A 21 -30.49 4.59 10.06
CA LYS A 21 -30.10 3.47 10.94
C LYS A 21 -28.80 3.65 11.75
N LEU A 22 -28.96 4.25 12.92
CA LEU A 22 -28.30 3.70 14.11
C LEU A 22 -29.05 2.40 14.47
N ALA A 23 -28.49 1.27 14.05
CA ALA A 23 -28.67 0.00 14.75
C ALA A 23 -27.30 -0.38 15.28
N ALA A 24 -27.23 -0.50 16.60
CA ALA A 24 -26.05 -0.76 17.41
C ALA A 24 -25.22 -1.95 16.91
N GLY A 25 -23.90 -1.82 16.97
CA GLY A 25 -22.96 -2.91 16.75
C GLY A 25 -21.55 -2.42 16.46
N THR A 26 -20.73 -2.36 17.49
CA THR A 26 -19.28 -2.10 17.53
C THR A 26 -18.49 -2.81 16.43
N GLU A 27 -18.03 -2.12 15.38
CA GLU A 27 -17.00 -2.63 14.45
C GLU A 27 -16.05 -1.52 13.95
N GLU A 28 -15.35 -0.89 14.89
CA GLU A 28 -14.10 -0.15 14.59
C GLU A 28 -12.90 -1.08 14.85
N SER A 29 -12.62 -2.06 13.96
CA SER A 29 -11.32 -2.78 14.01
C SER A 29 -10.93 -3.62 12.78
N ASN A 30 -11.65 -3.61 11.65
CA ASN A 30 -11.33 -4.50 10.51
C ASN A 30 -10.96 -3.81 9.17
N THR A 31 -11.09 -2.49 9.05
CA THR A 31 -10.77 -1.76 7.81
C THR A 31 -9.27 -1.70 7.48
N SER A 32 -8.40 -1.59 8.49
CA SER A 32 -6.94 -1.45 8.32
C SER A 32 -6.22 -2.76 7.93
N GLY A 33 -6.70 -3.91 8.40
CA GLY A 33 -6.14 -5.21 8.01
C GLY A 33 -6.47 -5.58 6.55
N GLN A 34 -7.66 -5.20 6.09
CA GLN A 34 -8.12 -5.46 4.73
C GLN A 34 -7.39 -4.58 3.69
N SER A 35 -7.05 -3.34 4.04
CA SER A 35 -6.26 -2.44 3.18
C SER A 35 -4.80 -2.88 3.04
N PHE A 36 -4.16 -3.34 4.12
CA PHE A 36 -2.80 -3.88 4.05
C PHE A 36 -2.73 -5.19 3.24
N SER A 37 -3.70 -6.09 3.41
CA SER A 37 -3.76 -7.34 2.63
C SER A 37 -3.94 -7.07 1.12
N ALA A 38 -4.76 -6.08 0.76
CA ALA A 38 -4.91 -5.63 -0.62
C ALA A 38 -3.59 -5.05 -1.18
N MET A 39 -2.92 -4.19 -0.42
CA MET A 39 -1.62 -3.61 -0.83
C MET A 39 -0.54 -4.68 -0.97
N LEU A 40 -0.50 -5.67 -0.09
CA LEU A 40 0.42 -6.80 -0.17
C LEU A 40 0.13 -7.66 -1.41
N LYS A 41 -1.14 -7.90 -1.73
CA LYS A 41 -1.55 -8.63 -2.92
C LYS A 41 -1.13 -7.92 -4.20
N ASP A 42 -1.33 -6.60 -4.26
CA ASP A 42 -0.90 -5.77 -5.38
C ASP A 42 0.63 -5.76 -5.53
N ALA A 43 1.36 -5.68 -4.41
CA ALA A 43 2.82 -5.76 -4.41
C ALA A 43 3.32 -7.12 -4.92
N VAL A 44 2.71 -8.22 -4.48
CA VAL A 44 3.02 -9.58 -4.97
C VAL A 44 2.72 -9.72 -6.46
N GLN A 45 1.62 -9.13 -6.93
CA GLN A 45 1.31 -9.08 -8.37
C GLN A 45 2.36 -8.28 -9.13
N GLY A 46 2.80 -7.12 -8.62
CA GLY A 46 3.85 -6.32 -9.22
C GLY A 46 5.18 -7.06 -9.37
N VAL A 47 5.56 -7.88 -8.37
CA VAL A 47 6.75 -8.74 -8.45
C VAL A 47 6.61 -9.81 -9.52
N ASN A 48 5.43 -10.44 -9.66
CA ASN A 48 5.17 -11.43 -10.71
C ASN A 48 5.30 -10.81 -12.12
N THR A 49 4.80 -9.58 -12.31
CA THR A 49 4.98 -8.87 -13.58
C THR A 49 6.45 -8.57 -13.86
N ALA A 50 7.19 -8.09 -12.86
CA ALA A 50 8.62 -7.82 -12.99
C ALA A 50 9.44 -9.09 -13.29
N GLN A 51 9.06 -10.23 -12.69
CA GLN A 51 9.68 -11.54 -12.95
C GLN A 51 9.48 -11.98 -14.41
N ASN A 52 8.25 -11.90 -14.93
CA ASN A 52 7.97 -12.23 -16.32
C ASN A 52 8.73 -11.33 -17.32
N GLU A 53 8.85 -10.05 -17.01
CA GLU A 53 9.61 -9.11 -17.83
C GLU A 53 11.12 -9.43 -17.81
N ALA A 54 11.65 -9.79 -16.64
CA ALA A 54 13.02 -10.26 -16.49
C ALA A 54 13.28 -11.55 -17.27
N ASP A 55 12.38 -12.53 -17.22
CA ASP A 55 12.50 -13.78 -17.99
C ASP A 55 12.50 -13.52 -19.49
N LYS A 56 11.68 -12.57 -19.95
CA LYS A 56 11.65 -12.13 -21.35
C LYS A 56 12.96 -11.46 -21.75
N MET A 57 13.50 -10.56 -20.94
CA MET A 57 14.79 -9.92 -21.19
C MET A 57 15.95 -10.91 -21.14
N ALA A 58 15.91 -11.90 -20.24
CA ALA A 58 16.90 -12.97 -20.15
C ALA A 58 16.87 -13.87 -21.39
N ALA A 59 15.68 -14.17 -21.92
CA ALA A 59 15.53 -14.89 -23.19
C ALA A 59 16.10 -14.08 -24.38
N GLU A 60 15.89 -12.76 -24.41
CA GLU A 60 16.47 -11.88 -25.44
C GLU A 60 17.98 -11.72 -25.30
N PHE A 61 18.51 -11.76 -24.08
CA PHE A 61 19.94 -11.77 -23.80
C PHE A 61 20.59 -13.08 -24.23
N ALA A 62 20.00 -14.23 -23.89
CA ALA A 62 20.45 -15.55 -24.32
C ALA A 62 20.39 -15.73 -25.85
N ALA A 63 19.47 -15.00 -26.52
CA ALA A 63 19.41 -14.89 -27.97
C ALA A 63 20.53 -14.03 -28.59
N GLY A 64 21.47 -13.51 -27.78
CA GLY A 64 22.70 -12.85 -28.25
C GLY A 64 22.56 -11.35 -28.57
N ARG A 65 21.53 -10.67 -28.04
CA ARG A 65 21.26 -9.25 -28.36
C ARG A 65 21.83 -8.20 -27.39
N SER A 66 22.62 -8.56 -26.38
CA SER A 66 23.22 -7.55 -25.49
C SER A 66 24.67 -7.82 -25.10
N THR A 67 25.49 -6.79 -25.26
CA THR A 67 26.96 -6.85 -25.41
C THR A 67 27.70 -6.11 -24.30
N ASP A 68 27.20 -6.13 -23.06
CA ASP A 68 27.86 -5.41 -21.97
C ASP A 68 27.87 -6.21 -20.65
N VAL A 69 28.95 -6.99 -20.48
CA VAL A 69 29.21 -7.83 -19.30
C VAL A 69 29.18 -7.02 -18.00
N HIS A 70 29.59 -5.74 -18.03
CA HIS A 70 29.53 -4.87 -16.86
C HIS A 70 28.10 -4.57 -16.45
N THR A 71 27.19 -4.39 -17.42
CA THR A 71 25.77 -4.16 -17.13
C THR A 71 25.11 -5.39 -16.51
N VAL A 72 25.46 -6.61 -16.95
CA VAL A 72 24.96 -7.86 -16.37
C VAL A 72 25.45 -8.05 -14.93
N MET A 73 26.73 -7.81 -14.67
CA MET A 73 27.29 -7.90 -13.31
C MET A 73 26.63 -6.87 -12.37
N LEU A 74 26.45 -5.63 -12.83
CA LEU A 74 25.83 -4.57 -12.04
C LEU A 74 24.34 -4.82 -11.79
N ALA A 75 23.63 -5.41 -12.75
CA ALA A 75 22.25 -5.86 -12.59
C ALA A 75 22.15 -7.02 -11.57
N THR A 76 23.09 -7.97 -11.61
CA THR A 76 23.17 -9.08 -10.66
C THR A 76 23.37 -8.59 -9.23
N GLU A 77 24.30 -7.64 -9.02
CA GLU A 77 24.55 -7.08 -7.69
C GLU A 77 23.34 -6.31 -7.16
N LYS A 78 22.70 -5.50 -8.01
CA LYS A 78 21.45 -4.82 -7.65
C LYS A 78 20.35 -5.80 -7.28
N ALA A 79 20.20 -6.90 -8.01
CA ALA A 79 19.21 -7.93 -7.74
C ALA A 79 19.47 -8.62 -6.39
N ASN A 80 20.73 -8.93 -6.06
CA ASN A 80 21.10 -9.50 -4.77
C ASN A 80 20.73 -8.58 -3.60
N ILE A 81 21.06 -7.29 -3.69
CA ILE A 81 20.73 -6.31 -2.65
C ILE A 81 19.21 -6.13 -2.52
N ALA A 82 18.50 -6.01 -3.65
CA ALA A 82 17.06 -5.89 -3.67
C ALA A 82 16.38 -7.10 -3.02
N MET A 83 16.84 -8.31 -3.32
CA MET A 83 16.28 -9.53 -2.74
C MET A 83 16.51 -9.62 -1.23
N GLN A 84 17.70 -9.27 -0.76
CA GLN A 84 17.98 -9.19 0.68
C GLN A 84 17.07 -8.18 1.38
N PHE A 85 16.88 -7.01 0.77
CA PHE A 85 15.96 -6.00 1.28
C PHE A 85 14.51 -6.51 1.32
N THR A 86 14.04 -7.18 0.26
CA THR A 86 12.70 -7.80 0.24
C THR A 86 12.52 -8.82 1.35
N ILE A 87 13.54 -9.64 1.66
CA ILE A 87 13.48 -10.60 2.76
C ILE A 87 13.33 -9.87 4.10
N GLN A 88 14.07 -8.79 4.32
CA GLN A 88 13.95 -7.97 5.54
C GLN A 88 12.57 -7.34 5.65
N VAL A 89 12.05 -6.74 4.57
CA VAL A 89 10.69 -6.17 4.55
C VAL A 89 9.64 -7.24 4.82
N ARG A 90 9.76 -8.43 4.23
CA ARG A 90 8.87 -9.57 4.51
C ARG A 90 8.88 -9.94 5.98
N ASN A 91 10.07 -10.06 6.57
CA ASN A 91 10.21 -10.40 7.99
C ASN A 91 9.58 -9.31 8.87
N GLN A 92 9.79 -8.03 8.57
CA GLN A 92 9.23 -6.92 9.32
C GLN A 92 7.70 -6.83 9.19
N ALA A 93 7.15 -7.11 8.00
CA ALA A 93 5.71 -7.20 7.79
C ALA A 93 5.08 -8.34 8.59
N MET A 94 5.76 -9.50 8.64
CA MET A 94 5.32 -10.64 9.46
C MET A 94 5.40 -10.35 10.96
N GLU A 95 6.41 -9.61 11.41
CA GLU A 95 6.52 -9.13 12.79
C GLU A 95 5.40 -8.14 13.14
N ALA A 96 5.18 -7.14 12.30
CA ALA A 96 4.12 -6.16 12.49
C ALA A 96 2.72 -6.82 12.56
N TYR A 97 2.47 -7.82 11.71
CA TYR A 97 1.23 -8.60 11.75
C TYR A 97 1.07 -9.36 13.09
N ARG A 98 2.14 -9.99 13.58
CA ARG A 98 2.13 -10.69 14.88
C ARG A 98 1.94 -9.72 16.05
N GLU A 99 2.52 -8.53 15.99
CA GLU A 99 2.41 -7.52 17.05
C GLU A 99 0.98 -6.99 17.18
N ILE A 100 0.34 -6.66 16.05
CA ILE A 100 -1.07 -6.24 16.04
C ILE A 100 -1.98 -7.31 16.65
N MET A 101 -1.74 -8.59 16.36
CA MET A 101 -2.47 -9.72 16.96
C MET A 101 -2.27 -9.83 18.48
N ARG A 102 -1.05 -9.55 18.99
CA ARG A 102 -0.76 -9.57 20.44
C ARG A 102 -1.39 -8.40 21.20
N MET A 103 -1.66 -7.28 20.54
CA MET A 103 -2.36 -6.15 21.15
C MET A 103 -3.87 -6.37 21.29
N GLN A 104 -4.45 -7.31 20.55
CA GLN A 104 -5.90 -7.55 20.49
C GLN A 104 -6.40 -8.69 21.38
N VAL A 105 -5.54 -9.34 22.18
CA VAL A 105 -5.92 -10.37 23.16
C VAL A 105 -5.99 -9.85 24.59
#